data_AF-A0A8C2KJJ1-F1
#
_entry.id   AF-A0A8C2KJJ1-F1
#
_cell.length_a   1.000
_cell.length_b   1.000
_cell.length_c   1.000
_cell.angle_alpha   90.00
_cell.angle_beta   90.00
_cell.angle_gamma   90.00
#
_symmetry.space_group_name_H-M   'P 1'
#
loop_
_entity.id
_entity.type
_entity.pdbx_description
1 polymer ?
#
loop_
_entity_poly.entity_id
_entity_poly.type
_entity_poly.pdbx_seq_one_letter_code
_entity_poly.pdbx_strand_id
1 'polypeptide(L)'
;MRLLLRWLKLCLRCSKRSSRTLDLWSYGRLLLKSLYFNVLTSSDTVLDCVFEPIFWLVDSMSRWFGVVFVSLVILLTGSVVTVVYLCMLPVIFSSYPLHWILWHLCYGHWNLLMILFHYYKATTTCPGFPPQEKSDIPAVTICKKCIVPKPARTHHCSVCSRCILKMDHHCPWLNNCVGHFNQRYFFSFCLFMSMGCIYCSISVKDMFLHTHSAIQVSLHPPKPGSADTLDLQSLLRILFDQKYIKNCEILLLCKTDVFYVNLC
;
A
#
# COMPACT_ATOMS: atom_id res chain seq x y z
N MET A 1 14.20 -84.30 -20.93
CA MET A 1 14.89 -83.23 -21.71
C MET A 1 13.98 -82.20 -22.37
N ARG A 2 12.89 -82.57 -23.07
CA ARG A 2 12.08 -81.60 -23.87
C ARG A 2 11.29 -80.57 -23.06
N LEU A 3 10.85 -80.90 -21.83
CA LEU A 3 10.12 -79.97 -20.96
C LEU A 3 11.02 -78.87 -20.37
N LEU A 4 12.27 -79.22 -20.03
CA LEU A 4 13.27 -78.30 -19.48
C LEU A 4 13.67 -77.23 -20.51
N LEU A 5 13.84 -77.63 -21.78
CA LEU A 5 14.10 -76.71 -22.90
C LEU A 5 12.92 -75.77 -23.21
N ARG A 6 11.67 -76.24 -23.02
CA ARG A 6 10.46 -75.42 -23.21
C ARG A 6 10.33 -74.37 -22.09
N TRP A 7 10.63 -74.76 -20.85
CA TRP A 7 10.65 -73.86 -19.70
C TRP A 7 11.77 -72.82 -19.81
N LEU A 8 12.99 -73.22 -20.21
CA LEU A 8 14.10 -72.31 -20.50
C LEU A 8 13.76 -71.31 -21.61
N LYS A 9 13.10 -71.74 -22.71
CA LYS A 9 12.64 -70.83 -23.77
C LYS A 9 11.57 -69.85 -23.28
N LEU A 10 10.65 -70.28 -22.41
CA LEU A 10 9.64 -69.40 -21.81
C LEU A 10 10.28 -68.39 -20.85
N CYS A 11 11.22 -68.81 -20.00
CA CYS A 11 12.00 -67.92 -19.12
C CYS A 11 12.83 -66.91 -19.92
N LEU A 12 13.49 -67.34 -21.01
CA LEU A 12 14.24 -66.44 -21.90
C LEU A 12 13.32 -65.45 -22.64
N ARG A 13 12.11 -65.87 -23.02
CA ARG A 13 11.11 -65.01 -23.67
C ARG A 13 10.49 -64.02 -22.68
N CYS A 14 10.28 -64.43 -21.43
CA CYS A 14 9.83 -63.57 -20.34
C CYS A 14 10.92 -62.57 -19.93
N SER A 15 12.17 -63.00 -19.86
CA SER A 15 13.36 -62.16 -19.64
C SER A 15 13.55 -61.12 -20.75
N LYS A 16 13.44 -61.51 -22.03
CA LYS A 16 13.45 -60.56 -23.16
C LYS A 16 12.25 -59.59 -23.17
N ARG A 17 11.06 -60.03 -22.74
CA ARG A 17 9.88 -59.14 -22.64
C ARG A 17 10.04 -58.13 -21.49
N SER A 18 10.57 -58.59 -20.35
CA SER A 18 10.94 -57.76 -19.21
C SER A 18 12.03 -56.75 -19.57
N SER A 19 13.04 -57.15 -20.36
CA SER A 19 14.07 -56.23 -20.85
C SER A 19 13.43 -55.16 -21.73
N ARG A 20 12.55 -55.54 -22.68
CA ARG A 20 11.92 -54.57 -23.60
C ARG A 20 11.05 -53.53 -22.88
N THR A 21 10.35 -53.92 -21.81
CA THR A 21 9.61 -52.96 -20.96
C THR A 21 10.54 -52.09 -20.12
N LEU A 22 11.66 -52.63 -19.63
CA LEU A 22 12.67 -51.87 -18.91
C LEU A 22 13.39 -50.88 -19.82
N ASP A 23 13.65 -51.29 -21.07
CA ASP A 23 14.28 -50.49 -22.12
C ASP A 23 13.34 -49.37 -22.55
N LEU A 24 12.04 -49.65 -22.73
CA LEU A 24 11.01 -48.63 -22.99
C LEU A 24 10.86 -47.65 -21.81
N TRP A 25 10.91 -48.13 -20.57
CA TRP A 25 10.88 -47.26 -19.39
C TRP A 25 12.14 -46.41 -19.28
N SER A 26 13.31 -46.97 -19.58
CA SER A 26 14.60 -46.26 -19.57
C SER A 26 14.65 -45.21 -20.68
N TYR A 27 14.18 -45.56 -21.88
CA TYR A 27 14.06 -44.65 -23.01
C TYR A 27 13.02 -43.56 -22.75
N GLY A 28 11.86 -43.92 -22.19
CA GLY A 28 10.83 -42.97 -21.75
C GLY A 28 11.34 -42.02 -20.68
N ARG A 29 12.10 -42.52 -19.71
CA ARG A 29 12.77 -41.71 -18.68
C ARG A 29 13.84 -40.79 -19.27
N LEU A 30 14.59 -41.23 -20.28
CA LEU A 30 15.55 -40.41 -21.02
C LEU A 30 14.84 -39.33 -21.86
N LEU A 31 13.74 -39.66 -22.53
CA LEU A 31 12.90 -38.69 -23.24
C LEU A 31 12.30 -37.67 -22.28
N LEU A 32 11.77 -38.10 -21.14
CA LEU A 32 11.23 -37.21 -20.11
C LEU A 32 12.34 -36.31 -19.56
N LYS A 33 13.53 -36.86 -19.29
CA LYS A 33 14.70 -36.06 -18.92
C LYS A 33 15.12 -35.12 -20.04
N SER A 34 15.08 -35.51 -21.31
CA SER A 34 15.44 -34.64 -22.43
C SER A 34 14.42 -33.53 -22.70
N LEU A 35 13.14 -33.77 -22.36
CA LEU A 35 12.04 -32.80 -22.47
C LEU A 35 12.03 -31.81 -21.30
N TYR A 36 12.28 -32.28 -20.07
CA TYR A 36 12.24 -31.44 -18.86
C TYR A 36 13.61 -30.89 -18.43
N PHE A 37 14.72 -31.50 -18.83
CA PHE A 37 16.09 -31.02 -18.63
C PHE A 37 16.72 -30.73 -20.00
N ASN A 38 16.24 -29.67 -20.65
CA ASN A 38 16.97 -29.04 -21.73
C ASN A 38 17.60 -27.74 -21.20
N VAL A 39 18.73 -27.32 -21.76
CA VAL A 39 19.36 -26.00 -21.49
C VAL A 39 18.35 -24.85 -21.71
N LEU A 40 17.32 -25.08 -22.52
CA LEU A 40 16.24 -24.13 -22.83
C LEU A 40 15.00 -24.22 -21.90
N THR A 41 14.88 -25.25 -21.08
CA THR A 41 13.70 -25.47 -20.21
C THR A 41 14.17 -25.79 -18.80
N SER A 42 14.51 -24.75 -18.05
CA SER A 42 14.81 -24.86 -16.62
C SER A 42 13.53 -25.01 -15.80
N SER A 43 13.64 -25.54 -14.58
CA SER A 43 12.52 -25.58 -13.62
C SER A 43 11.88 -24.19 -13.42
N ASP A 44 12.68 -23.13 -13.46
CA ASP A 44 12.20 -21.75 -13.34
C ASP A 44 11.26 -21.37 -14.49
N THR A 45 11.58 -21.82 -15.71
CA THR A 45 10.75 -21.53 -16.89
C THR A 45 9.39 -22.22 -16.79
N VAL A 46 9.37 -23.46 -16.28
CA VAL A 46 8.12 -24.20 -16.06
C VAL A 46 7.27 -23.53 -14.98
N LEU A 47 7.88 -23.11 -13.88
CA LEU A 47 7.18 -22.38 -12.83
C LEU A 47 6.64 -21.04 -13.36
N ASP A 48 7.43 -20.28 -14.11
CA ASP A 48 6.99 -19.03 -14.73
C ASP A 48 5.73 -19.24 -15.61
N CYS A 49 5.70 -20.31 -16.43
CA CYS A 49 4.53 -20.64 -17.24
C CYS A 49 3.30 -21.03 -16.40
N VAL A 50 3.48 -21.81 -15.33
CA VAL A 50 2.38 -22.24 -14.45
C VAL A 50 1.79 -21.05 -13.69
N PHE A 51 2.63 -20.11 -13.24
CA PHE A 51 2.20 -18.93 -12.50
C PHE A 51 1.75 -17.76 -13.40
N GLU A 52 1.93 -17.82 -14.72
CA GLU A 52 1.55 -16.75 -15.65
C GLU A 52 0.09 -16.29 -15.52
N PRO A 53 -0.93 -17.18 -15.42
CA PRO A 53 -2.32 -16.75 -15.21
C PRO A 53 -2.52 -16.03 -13.87
N ILE A 54 -1.79 -16.46 -12.83
CA ILE A 54 -1.85 -15.85 -11.50
C ILE A 54 -1.22 -14.46 -11.55
N PHE A 55 -0.06 -14.31 -12.20
CA PHE A 55 0.57 -13.02 -12.40
C PHE A 55 -0.33 -12.07 -13.18
N TRP A 56 -0.99 -12.55 -14.24
CA TRP A 56 -1.95 -11.75 -14.99
C TRP A 56 -3.13 -11.28 -14.12
N LEU A 57 -3.68 -12.16 -13.29
CA LEU A 57 -4.74 -11.82 -12.35
C LEU A 57 -4.28 -10.74 -11.37
N VAL A 58 -3.12 -10.94 -10.73
CA VAL A 58 -2.55 -9.99 -9.76
C VAL A 58 -2.24 -8.64 -10.41
N ASP A 59 -1.66 -8.64 -11.61
CA ASP A 59 -1.37 -7.42 -12.37
C ASP A 59 -2.66 -6.67 -12.72
N SER A 60 -3.69 -7.40 -13.17
CA SER A 60 -5.00 -6.84 -13.52
C SER A 60 -5.69 -6.22 -12.29
N MET A 61 -5.70 -6.95 -11.17
CA MET A 61 -6.22 -6.44 -9.90
C MET A 61 -5.44 -5.21 -9.43
N SER A 62 -4.11 -5.23 -9.53
CA SER A 62 -3.25 -4.12 -9.11
C SER A 62 -3.53 -2.83 -9.89
N ARG A 63 -3.84 -2.92 -11.20
CA ARG A 63 -4.24 -1.76 -12.01
C ARG A 63 -5.57 -1.17 -11.55
N TRP A 64 -6.55 -2.03 -11.28
CA TRP A 64 -7.87 -1.58 -10.84
C TRP A 64 -7.80 -0.93 -9.45
N PHE A 65 -7.10 -1.58 -8.52
CA PHE A 65 -6.85 -1.02 -7.20
C PHE A 65 -6.06 0.29 -7.24
N GLY A 66 -5.20 0.49 -8.23
CA GLY A 66 -4.47 1.75 -8.40
C GLY A 66 -5.40 2.96 -8.48
N VAL A 67 -6.48 2.87 -9.26
CA VAL A 67 -7.48 3.96 -9.36
C VAL A 67 -8.19 4.16 -8.03
N VAL A 68 -8.62 3.07 -7.38
CA VAL A 68 -9.29 3.11 -6.08
C VAL A 68 -8.42 3.76 -5.01
N PHE A 69 -7.13 3.41 -4.94
CA PHE A 69 -6.22 3.98 -3.97
C PHE A 69 -5.93 5.46 -4.23
N VAL A 70 -5.77 5.88 -5.48
CA VAL A 70 -5.62 7.30 -5.81
C VAL A 70 -6.86 8.10 -5.42
N SER A 71 -8.06 7.59 -5.71
CA SER A 71 -9.32 8.19 -5.26
C SER A 71 -9.40 8.26 -3.74
N LEU A 72 -9.01 7.19 -3.03
CA LEU A 72 -8.97 7.16 -1.57
C LEU A 72 -8.04 8.23 -0.99
N VAL A 73 -6.84 8.40 -1.55
CA VAL A 73 -5.90 9.44 -1.08
C VAL A 73 -6.48 10.84 -1.28
N ILE A 74 -7.13 11.11 -2.41
CA ILE A 74 -7.78 12.39 -2.69
C ILE A 74 -8.92 12.64 -1.70
N LEU A 75 -9.78 11.64 -1.48
CA LEU A 75 -10.90 11.75 -0.55
C LEU A 75 -10.44 11.94 0.89
N LEU A 76 -9.43 11.19 1.35
CA LEU A 76 -8.88 11.31 2.69
C LEU A 76 -8.20 12.67 2.91
N THR A 77 -7.41 13.13 1.93
CA THR A 77 -6.79 14.46 2.02
C THR A 77 -7.85 15.56 2.02
N GLY A 78 -8.88 15.42 1.17
CA GLY A 78 -10.01 16.33 1.10
C GLY A 78 -10.83 16.37 2.40
N SER A 79 -11.07 15.22 3.03
CA SER A 79 -11.78 15.15 4.32
C SER A 79 -10.98 15.80 5.43
N VAL A 80 -9.66 15.56 5.49
CA VAL A 80 -8.78 16.21 6.48
C VAL A 80 -8.80 17.72 6.31
N VAL A 81 -8.65 18.22 5.09
CA VAL A 81 -8.77 19.66 4.79
C VAL A 81 -10.13 20.17 5.25
N THR A 82 -11.22 19.53 4.85
CA THR A 82 -12.58 19.94 5.22
C THR A 82 -12.76 20.04 6.74
N VAL A 83 -12.33 19.03 7.49
CA VAL A 83 -12.41 19.04 8.97
C VAL A 83 -11.55 20.15 9.57
N VAL A 84 -10.34 20.36 9.06
CA VAL A 84 -9.43 21.39 9.58
C VAL A 84 -10.00 22.80 9.35
N TYR A 85 -10.51 23.11 8.16
CA TYR A 85 -10.98 24.46 7.86
C TYR A 85 -12.39 24.74 8.38
N LEU A 86 -13.30 23.77 8.35
CA LEU A 86 -14.68 23.99 8.80
C LEU A 86 -14.85 23.80 10.30
N CYS A 87 -14.18 22.81 10.90
CA CYS A 87 -14.36 22.48 12.32
C CYS A 87 -13.25 23.05 13.19
N MET A 88 -11.98 22.88 12.81
CA MET A 88 -10.85 23.25 13.70
C MET A 88 -10.53 24.74 13.64
N LEU A 89 -10.55 25.36 12.46
CA LEU A 89 -10.14 26.75 12.31
C LEU A 89 -10.96 27.73 13.16
N PRO A 90 -12.31 27.63 13.25
CA PRO A 90 -13.09 28.48 14.15
C PRO A 90 -12.70 28.31 15.63
N VAL A 91 -12.44 27.07 16.06
CA VAL A 91 -12.00 26.75 17.43
C VAL A 91 -10.60 27.33 17.69
N ILE A 92 -9.69 27.20 16.72
CA ILE A 92 -8.33 27.73 16.80
C ILE A 92 -8.36 29.26 16.98
N PHE A 93 -9.18 29.97 16.20
CA PHE A 93 -9.33 31.42 16.31
C PHE A 93 -9.92 31.88 17.64
N SER A 94 -10.85 31.11 18.23
CA SER A 94 -11.44 31.48 19.53
C SER A 94 -10.56 31.14 20.72
N SER A 95 -9.75 30.08 20.62
CA SER A 95 -9.14 29.43 21.79
C SER A 95 -7.64 29.67 21.92
N TYR A 96 -6.92 29.83 20.81
CA TYR A 96 -5.46 29.89 20.81
C TYR A 96 -4.93 31.34 20.73
N PRO A 97 -3.72 31.60 21.25
CA PRO A 97 -3.08 32.90 21.09
C PRO A 97 -2.62 33.12 19.64
N LEU A 98 -2.44 34.38 19.26
CA LEU A 98 -2.16 34.80 17.87
C LEU A 98 -0.97 34.06 17.22
N HIS A 99 0.10 33.80 17.96
CA HIS A 99 1.27 33.12 17.40
C HIS A 99 0.98 31.67 16.98
N TRP A 100 0.15 30.95 17.74
CA TRP A 100 -0.27 29.58 17.39
C TRP A 100 -1.20 29.58 16.17
N ILE A 101 -2.09 30.57 16.08
CA ILE A 101 -2.95 30.76 14.91
C ILE A 101 -2.10 30.99 13.65
N LEU A 102 -1.13 31.91 13.72
CA LEU A 102 -0.21 32.20 12.61
C LEU A 102 0.61 30.97 12.23
N TRP A 103 1.06 30.17 13.20
CA TRP A 103 1.75 28.91 12.95
C TRP A 103 0.86 27.92 12.17
N HIS A 104 -0.38 27.70 12.61
CA HIS A 104 -1.30 26.78 11.92
C HIS A 104 -1.64 27.24 10.49
N LEU A 105 -1.81 28.55 10.28
CA LEU A 105 -2.04 29.11 8.96
C LEU A 105 -0.79 28.94 8.09
N CYS A 106 0.35 29.49 8.49
CA CYS A 106 1.56 29.49 7.66
C CYS A 106 2.12 28.08 7.43
N TYR A 107 2.44 27.36 8.50
CA TYR A 107 3.07 26.04 8.39
C TYR A 107 2.08 24.99 7.90
N GLY A 108 0.84 25.01 8.40
CA GLY A 108 -0.19 24.05 7.99
C GLY A 108 -0.51 24.14 6.50
N HIS A 109 -0.69 25.35 5.96
CA HIS A 109 -0.92 25.54 4.52
C HIS A 109 0.32 25.21 3.69
N TRP A 110 1.51 25.61 4.14
CA TRP A 110 2.77 25.27 3.47
C TRP A 110 2.94 23.75 3.34
N ASN A 111 2.76 23.01 4.43
CA ASN A 111 2.90 21.56 4.42
C ASN A 111 1.82 20.90 3.54
N LEU A 112 0.58 21.37 3.58
CA LEU A 112 -0.48 20.90 2.70
C LEU A 112 -0.13 21.12 1.21
N LEU A 113 0.35 22.30 0.84
CA LEU A 113 0.79 22.59 -0.53
C LEU A 113 1.95 21.69 -0.95
N MET A 114 2.92 21.44 -0.07
CA MET A 114 4.02 20.52 -0.34
C MET A 114 3.54 19.09 -0.56
N ILE A 115 2.61 18.59 0.27
CA ILE A 115 1.99 17.26 0.09
C ILE A 115 1.31 17.17 -1.28
N LEU A 116 0.43 18.13 -1.60
CA LEU A 116 -0.36 18.12 -2.83
C LEU A 116 0.55 18.20 -4.06
N PHE A 117 1.54 19.09 -4.06
CA PHE A 117 2.49 19.24 -5.15
C PHE A 117 3.30 17.96 -5.40
N HIS A 118 3.89 17.38 -4.36
CA HIS A 118 4.73 16.20 -4.52
C HIS A 118 3.90 14.96 -4.87
N TYR A 119 2.69 14.82 -4.34
CA TYR A 119 1.77 13.76 -4.74
C TYR A 119 1.34 13.88 -6.20
N TYR A 120 0.96 15.09 -6.63
CA TYR A 120 0.62 15.37 -8.03
C TYR A 120 1.80 15.06 -8.96
N LYS A 121 3.01 15.49 -8.60
CA LYS A 121 4.21 15.20 -9.38
C LYS A 121 4.56 13.71 -9.38
N ALA A 122 4.40 13.00 -8.26
CA ALA A 122 4.68 11.56 -8.19
C ALA A 122 3.72 10.73 -9.06
N THR A 123 2.44 11.09 -9.09
CA THR A 123 1.39 10.43 -9.89
C THR A 123 1.51 10.73 -11.38
N THR A 124 1.74 11.99 -11.77
CA THR A 124 1.69 12.42 -13.18
C THR A 124 3.04 12.37 -13.90
N THR A 125 4.16 12.40 -13.18
CA THR A 125 5.48 12.38 -13.82
C THR A 125 5.77 10.97 -14.32
N CYS A 126 6.12 10.88 -15.61
CA CYS A 126 6.60 9.65 -16.21
C CYS A 126 7.83 9.10 -15.44
N PRO A 127 7.87 7.82 -15.07
CA PRO A 127 8.98 7.24 -14.29
C PRO A 127 10.30 7.14 -15.05
N GLY A 128 10.25 7.21 -16.39
CA GLY A 128 11.40 7.09 -17.28
C GLY A 128 11.49 5.71 -17.94
N PHE A 129 11.72 5.70 -19.25
CA PHE A 129 11.80 4.49 -20.07
C PHE A 129 13.14 4.43 -20.80
N PRO A 130 13.67 3.22 -21.09
CA PRO A 130 14.91 3.09 -21.84
C PRO A 130 14.75 3.66 -23.26
N PRO A 131 15.81 4.29 -23.82
CA PRO A 131 15.78 4.77 -25.21
C PRO A 131 15.59 3.61 -26.18
N GLN A 132 14.83 3.84 -27.27
CA GLN A 132 14.55 2.82 -28.28
C GLN A 132 15.69 2.66 -29.31
N GLU A 133 16.55 3.67 -29.44
CA GLU A 133 17.68 3.63 -30.36
C GLU A 133 18.85 2.82 -29.79
N LYS A 134 19.69 2.28 -30.68
CA LYS A 134 20.97 1.65 -30.32
C LYS A 134 21.85 2.72 -29.66
N SER A 135 21.83 2.72 -28.35
CA SER A 135 22.71 3.56 -27.55
C SER A 135 23.94 2.76 -27.17
N ASP A 136 25.12 3.39 -27.19
CA ASP A 136 26.38 2.82 -26.70
C ASP A 136 26.39 2.62 -25.17
N ILE A 137 25.22 2.71 -24.53
CA ILE A 137 25.05 2.49 -23.10
C ILE A 137 25.28 1.00 -22.84
N PRO A 138 26.21 0.65 -21.94
CA PRO A 138 26.47 -0.74 -21.60
C PRO A 138 25.19 -1.37 -21.03
N ALA A 139 24.57 -2.24 -21.82
CA ALA A 139 23.40 -3.01 -21.42
C ALA A 139 23.86 -4.25 -20.65
N VAL A 140 23.26 -4.47 -19.48
CA VAL A 140 23.64 -5.60 -18.61
C VAL A 140 22.97 -6.90 -19.08
N THR A 141 21.71 -6.81 -19.51
CA THR A 141 20.90 -7.94 -19.99
C THR A 141 19.81 -7.45 -20.95
N ILE A 142 19.16 -8.37 -21.67
CA ILE A 142 18.00 -8.06 -22.51
C ILE A 142 16.70 -8.36 -21.74
N CYS A 143 15.68 -7.53 -21.92
CA CYS A 143 14.35 -7.81 -21.39
C CYS A 143 13.65 -8.89 -22.20
N LYS A 144 13.32 -10.04 -21.58
CA LYS A 144 12.56 -11.13 -22.21
C LYS A 144 11.17 -10.71 -22.73
N LYS A 145 10.52 -9.73 -22.07
CA LYS A 145 9.16 -9.28 -22.42
C LYS A 145 9.14 -8.15 -23.46
N CYS A 146 10.03 -7.16 -23.31
CA CYS A 146 10.08 -6.01 -24.22
C CYS A 146 11.04 -6.19 -25.40
N ILE A 147 11.93 -7.19 -25.35
CA ILE A 147 12.98 -7.44 -26.36
C ILE A 147 13.87 -6.20 -26.60
N VAL A 148 14.13 -5.44 -25.53
CA VAL A 148 15.04 -4.29 -25.54
C VAL A 148 16.22 -4.53 -24.61
N PRO A 149 17.43 -4.02 -24.93
CA PRO A 149 18.54 -3.99 -24.01
C PRO A 149 18.14 -3.23 -22.74
N LYS A 150 18.42 -3.78 -21.56
CA LYS A 150 18.19 -3.11 -20.28
C LYS A 150 19.44 -2.30 -19.90
N PRO A 151 19.34 -0.97 -19.85
CA PRO A 151 20.36 -0.16 -19.20
C PRO A 151 20.52 -0.58 -17.73
N ALA A 152 21.65 -0.24 -17.12
CA ALA A 152 21.90 -0.53 -15.71
C ALA A 152 20.71 -0.09 -14.82
N ARG A 153 20.37 -0.93 -13.84
CA ARG A 153 19.27 -0.70 -12.87
C ARG A 153 17.86 -0.58 -13.49
N THR A 154 17.66 -1.04 -14.73
CA THR A 154 16.34 -1.07 -15.38
C THR A 154 15.63 -2.39 -15.15
N HIS A 155 14.38 -2.34 -14.69
CA HIS A 155 13.55 -3.53 -14.49
C HIS A 155 12.26 -3.43 -15.30
N HIS A 156 11.67 -4.58 -15.64
CA HIS A 156 10.39 -4.64 -16.33
C HIS A 156 9.28 -4.66 -15.29
N CYS A 157 8.36 -3.71 -15.36
CA CYS A 157 7.14 -3.73 -14.58
C CYS A 157 6.06 -4.45 -15.39
N SER A 158 5.56 -5.58 -14.88
CA SER A 158 4.47 -6.34 -15.50
C SER A 158 3.16 -5.55 -15.52
N VAL A 159 2.86 -4.84 -14.43
CA VAL A 159 1.70 -3.97 -14.28
C VAL A 159 1.69 -2.85 -15.32
N CYS A 160 2.79 -2.13 -15.51
CA CYS A 160 2.89 -1.09 -16.55
C CYS A 160 3.20 -1.67 -17.95
N SER A 161 3.52 -2.95 -18.03
CA SER A 161 3.92 -3.68 -19.24
C SER A 161 5.07 -3.01 -20.01
N ARG A 162 6.06 -2.48 -19.28
CA ARG A 162 7.23 -1.80 -19.87
C ARG A 162 8.44 -1.79 -18.94
N CYS A 163 9.62 -1.57 -19.51
CA CYS A 163 10.84 -1.34 -18.76
C CYS A 163 10.90 0.07 -18.19
N ILE A 164 11.24 0.17 -16.91
CA ILE A 164 11.32 1.42 -16.15
C ILE A 164 12.79 1.66 -15.74
N LEU A 165 13.30 2.84 -16.06
CA LEU A 165 14.65 3.25 -15.69
C LEU A 165 14.77 3.42 -14.18
N LYS A 166 15.84 2.88 -13.58
CA LYS A 166 16.08 2.91 -12.12
C LYS A 166 14.81 2.54 -11.34
N MET A 167 14.11 1.49 -11.79
CA MET A 167 12.85 1.05 -11.21
C MET A 167 13.05 0.72 -9.74
N ASP A 168 12.24 1.31 -8.88
CA ASP A 168 12.16 0.96 -7.47
C ASP A 168 11.01 -0.03 -7.26
N HIS A 169 9.78 0.40 -7.49
CA HIS A 169 8.59 -0.45 -7.41
C HIS A 169 7.42 0.11 -8.24
N HIS A 170 6.39 -0.69 -8.44
CA HIS A 170 5.08 -0.20 -8.88
C HIS A 170 4.26 0.16 -7.65
N CYS A 171 3.75 1.40 -7.58
CA CYS A 171 3.03 1.89 -6.42
C CYS A 171 1.53 2.05 -6.76
N PRO A 172 0.64 1.19 -6.22
CA PRO A 172 -0.80 1.33 -6.43
C PRO A 172 -1.32 2.67 -5.91
N TRP A 173 -0.74 3.20 -4.83
CA TRP A 173 -1.10 4.51 -4.26
C TRP A 173 -0.84 5.70 -5.17
N LEU A 174 0.06 5.54 -6.15
CA LEU A 174 0.31 6.57 -7.16
C LEU A 174 -0.37 6.25 -8.50
N ASN A 175 -0.93 5.04 -8.64
CA ASN A 175 -1.27 4.44 -9.92
C ASN A 175 -0.16 4.60 -10.97
N ASN A 176 1.10 4.52 -10.53
CA ASN A 176 2.29 4.79 -11.34
C ASN A 176 3.50 4.02 -10.78
N CYS A 177 4.48 3.75 -11.64
CA CYS A 177 5.77 3.24 -11.20
C CYS A 177 6.60 4.34 -10.57
N VAL A 178 7.41 3.99 -9.57
CA VAL A 178 8.48 4.84 -9.03
C VAL A 178 9.77 4.46 -9.74
N GLY A 179 10.31 5.39 -10.52
CA GLY A 179 11.52 5.23 -11.33
C GLY A 179 12.38 6.47 -11.32
N HIS A 180 13.34 6.54 -12.24
CA HIS A 180 14.39 7.55 -12.27
C HIS A 180 13.89 8.99 -12.15
N PHE A 181 12.85 9.37 -12.91
CA PHE A 181 12.43 10.78 -12.98
C PHE A 181 11.45 11.22 -11.89
N ASN A 182 10.71 10.29 -11.28
CA ASN A 182 9.70 10.62 -10.26
C ASN A 182 10.07 10.16 -8.85
N GLN A 183 11.15 9.38 -8.68
CA GLN A 183 11.61 8.91 -7.36
C GLN A 183 11.78 10.04 -6.34
N ARG A 184 12.34 11.20 -6.75
CA ARG A 184 12.49 12.36 -5.86
C ARG A 184 11.15 12.87 -5.31
N TYR A 185 10.12 12.89 -6.16
CA TYR A 185 8.80 13.38 -5.78
C TYR A 185 8.11 12.41 -4.83
N PHE A 186 8.27 11.10 -5.05
CA PHE A 186 7.77 10.07 -4.15
C PHE A 186 8.40 10.19 -2.74
N PHE A 187 9.73 10.32 -2.64
CA PHE A 187 10.38 10.49 -1.35
C PHE A 187 9.96 11.77 -0.63
N SER A 188 9.90 12.90 -1.34
CA SER A 188 9.43 14.16 -0.77
C SER A 188 7.97 14.08 -0.33
N PHE A 189 7.09 13.42 -1.10
CA PHE A 189 5.71 13.16 -0.71
C PHE A 189 5.65 12.39 0.63
N CYS A 190 6.38 11.28 0.77
CA CYS A 190 6.41 10.50 2.01
C CYS A 190 6.93 11.33 3.20
N LEU A 191 7.94 12.18 2.99
CA LEU A 191 8.49 13.06 4.01
C LEU A 191 7.44 14.08 4.49
N PHE A 192 6.84 14.85 3.58
CA PHE A 192 5.86 15.87 3.93
C PHE A 192 4.56 15.27 4.50
N MET A 193 4.15 14.09 4.04
CA MET A 193 3.06 13.34 4.66
C MET A 193 3.39 12.97 6.11
N SER A 194 4.59 12.45 6.38
CA SER A 194 5.03 12.11 7.73
C SER A 194 5.08 13.34 8.63
N MET A 195 5.63 14.46 8.13
CA MET A 195 5.63 15.75 8.84
C MET A 195 4.21 16.25 9.11
N GLY A 196 3.28 16.06 8.16
CA GLY A 196 1.87 16.37 8.31
C GLY A 196 1.20 15.56 9.42
N CYS A 197 1.42 14.24 9.46
CA CYS A 197 0.90 13.37 10.51
C CYS A 197 1.41 13.77 11.91
N ILE A 198 2.70 14.06 12.03
CA ILE A 198 3.30 14.54 13.28
C ILE A 198 2.68 15.88 13.70
N TYR A 199 2.57 16.82 12.76
CA TYR A 199 1.97 18.13 12.99
C TYR A 199 0.51 18.01 13.47
N CYS A 200 -0.32 17.20 12.80
CA CYS A 200 -1.69 16.95 13.22
C CYS A 200 -1.75 16.32 14.62
N SER A 201 -0.89 15.35 14.91
CA SER A 201 -0.84 14.68 16.21
C SER A 201 -0.52 15.65 17.35
N ILE A 202 0.45 16.55 17.14
CA ILE A 202 0.82 17.57 18.12
C ILE A 202 -0.31 18.60 18.28
N SER A 203 -0.87 19.09 17.16
CA SER A 203 -1.91 20.13 17.17
C SER A 203 -3.19 19.70 17.86
N VAL A 204 -3.54 18.42 17.77
CA VAL A 204 -4.78 17.85 18.35
C VAL A 204 -4.57 17.32 19.77
N LYS A 205 -3.31 17.14 20.23
CA LYS A 205 -2.98 16.48 21.49
C LYS A 205 -3.73 17.05 22.69
N ASP A 206 -3.69 18.36 22.89
CA ASP A 206 -4.26 18.98 24.09
C ASP A 206 -5.79 18.85 24.10
N MET A 207 -6.43 19.15 22.96
CA MET A 207 -7.86 18.97 22.78
C MET A 207 -8.29 17.51 23.01
N PHE A 208 -7.50 16.55 22.51
CA PHE A 208 -7.75 15.13 22.72
C PHE A 208 -7.64 14.74 24.21
N LEU A 209 -6.59 15.17 24.90
CA LEU A 209 -6.40 14.87 26.33
C LEU A 209 -7.49 15.48 27.20
N HIS A 210 -7.89 16.73 26.92
CA HIS A 210 -9.02 17.38 27.60
C HIS A 210 -10.33 16.63 27.38
N THR A 211 -10.63 16.26 26.13
CA THR A 211 -11.87 15.54 25.79
C THR A 211 -11.88 14.14 26.41
N HIS A 212 -10.76 13.42 26.38
CA HIS A 212 -10.63 12.10 26.97
C HIS A 212 -10.86 12.12 28.49
N SER A 213 -10.27 13.12 29.17
CA SER A 213 -10.43 13.29 30.62
C SER A 213 -11.88 13.60 31.00
N ALA A 214 -12.57 14.45 30.23
CA ALA A 214 -13.98 14.77 30.42
C ALA A 214 -14.90 13.55 30.20
N ILE A 215 -14.61 12.73 29.19
CA ILE A 215 -15.35 11.49 28.92
C ILE A 215 -15.14 10.48 30.07
N GLN A 216 -13.90 10.32 30.54
CA GLN A 216 -13.59 9.40 31.65
C GLN A 216 -14.38 9.78 32.91
N VAL A 217 -14.41 11.07 33.25
CA VAL A 217 -15.23 11.61 34.34
C VAL A 217 -16.72 11.31 34.15
N SER A 218 -17.23 11.46 32.94
CA SER A 218 -18.65 11.23 32.63
C SER A 218 -19.05 9.76 32.73
N LEU A 219 -18.13 8.85 32.36
CA LEU A 219 -18.35 7.41 32.45
C LEU A 219 -18.24 6.89 33.88
N HIS A 220 -17.35 7.47 34.70
CA HIS A 220 -17.08 7.03 36.07
C HIS A 220 -17.24 8.22 37.02
N PRO A 221 -18.49 8.60 37.34
CA PRO A 221 -18.73 9.73 38.23
C PRO A 221 -18.17 9.42 39.63
N PRO A 222 -17.43 10.36 40.24
CA PRO A 222 -16.92 10.17 41.60
C PRO A 222 -18.07 10.03 42.60
N LYS A 223 -17.82 9.28 43.67
CA LYS A 223 -18.81 9.08 44.74
C LYS A 223 -19.11 10.42 45.43
N PRO A 224 -20.39 10.75 45.71
CA PRO A 224 -20.74 12.02 46.34
C PRO A 224 -20.05 12.17 47.70
N GLY A 225 -19.27 13.24 47.85
CA GLY A 225 -18.55 13.58 49.08
C GLY A 225 -17.06 13.19 49.10
N SER A 226 -16.50 12.61 48.02
CA SER A 226 -15.06 12.40 47.89
C SER A 226 -14.32 13.69 47.47
N ALA A 227 -13.02 13.78 47.72
CA ALA A 227 -12.19 14.89 47.25
C ALA A 227 -12.28 15.08 45.72
N ASP A 228 -12.48 13.98 44.98
CA ASP A 228 -12.65 13.99 43.52
C ASP A 228 -13.93 14.70 43.08
N THR A 229 -14.98 14.76 43.92
CA THR A 229 -16.22 15.53 43.61
C THR A 229 -16.00 17.04 43.62
N LEU A 230 -15.06 17.54 44.44
CA LEU A 230 -14.68 18.97 44.49
C LEU A 230 -13.82 19.36 43.28
N ASP A 231 -12.94 18.46 42.84
CA ASP A 231 -12.20 18.63 41.58
C ASP A 231 -13.14 18.53 40.38
N LEU A 232 -14.16 17.66 40.43
CA LEU A 232 -15.21 17.57 39.40
C LEU A 232 -15.97 18.88 39.21
N GLN A 233 -16.36 19.56 40.29
CA GLN A 233 -17.05 20.86 40.19
C GLN A 233 -16.14 21.96 39.63
N SER A 234 -14.83 21.86 39.88
CA SER A 234 -13.83 22.79 39.35
C SER A 234 -13.56 22.52 37.87
N LEU A 235 -13.42 21.25 37.49
CA LEU A 235 -13.32 20.77 36.11
C LEU A 235 -14.59 21.05 35.31
N LEU A 236 -15.78 20.84 35.88
CA LEU A 236 -17.05 21.22 35.26
C LEU A 236 -17.13 22.74 35.09
N ARG A 237 -16.66 23.55 36.04
CA ARG A 237 -16.56 25.01 35.84
C ARG A 237 -15.57 25.41 34.75
N ILE A 238 -14.47 24.67 34.56
CA ILE A 238 -13.50 24.88 33.46
C ILE A 238 -14.07 24.39 32.12
N LEU A 239 -14.81 23.27 32.11
CA LEU A 239 -15.49 22.72 30.92
C LEU A 239 -16.69 23.57 30.51
N PHE A 240 -17.42 24.16 31.47
CA PHE A 240 -18.53 25.10 31.27
C PHE A 240 -18.07 26.56 31.20
N ASP A 241 -16.78 26.85 31.32
CA ASP A 241 -16.26 28.18 31.00
C ASP A 241 -16.53 28.42 29.50
N GLN A 242 -17.39 29.39 29.24
CA GLN A 242 -18.29 29.52 28.09
C GLN A 242 -17.62 29.67 26.71
N LYS A 243 -16.31 29.46 26.61
CA LYS A 243 -15.53 29.68 25.39
C LYS A 243 -15.44 28.46 24.47
N TYR A 244 -15.49 27.24 25.01
CA TYR A 244 -15.30 26.00 24.23
C TYR A 244 -16.61 25.29 23.84
N ILE A 245 -17.69 25.42 24.62
CA ILE A 245 -18.95 24.68 24.38
C ILE A 245 -19.78 25.23 23.20
N LYS A 246 -19.80 26.55 22.96
CA LYS A 246 -20.60 27.12 21.84
C LYS A 246 -20.19 26.59 20.46
N ASN A 247 -18.93 26.18 20.29
CA ASN A 247 -18.46 25.56 19.04
C ASN A 247 -18.58 24.03 19.04
N CYS A 248 -18.67 23.39 20.21
CA CYS A 248 -18.95 21.95 20.34
C CYS A 248 -20.42 21.60 20.08
N GLU A 249 -21.37 22.54 20.19
CA GLU A 249 -22.75 22.30 19.74
C GLU A 249 -22.82 21.87 18.27
N ILE A 250 -21.95 22.40 17.40
CA ILE A 250 -21.86 21.96 15.98
C ILE A 250 -21.36 20.50 15.87
N LEU A 251 -20.46 20.06 16.75
CA LEU A 251 -19.92 18.70 16.74
C LEU A 251 -20.86 17.69 17.43
N LEU A 252 -21.62 18.13 18.43
CA LEU A 252 -22.64 17.34 19.13
C LEU A 252 -23.93 17.24 18.33
N LEU A 253 -24.28 18.23 17.50
CA LEU A 253 -25.41 18.14 16.56
C LEU A 253 -25.26 16.94 15.61
N CYS A 254 -24.03 16.63 15.18
CA CYS A 254 -23.75 15.44 14.37
C CYS A 254 -23.89 14.10 15.13
N LYS A 255 -23.97 14.14 16.47
CA LYS A 255 -24.21 12.97 17.33
C LYS A 255 -25.67 12.87 17.80
N THR A 256 -26.43 13.96 17.80
CA THR A 256 -27.81 13.99 18.31
C THR A 256 -28.87 13.58 17.31
N ASP A 257 -28.59 13.56 16.00
CA ASP A 257 -29.58 13.12 14.99
C ASP A 257 -29.86 11.60 15.00
N VAL A 258 -29.10 10.80 15.75
CA VAL A 258 -29.32 9.35 15.87
C VAL A 258 -30.03 8.96 17.19
N PHE A 259 -30.05 9.83 18.21
CA PHE A 259 -30.56 9.45 19.54
C PHE A 259 -31.88 10.11 19.97
N TYR A 260 -32.39 11.11 19.23
CA TYR A 260 -33.62 11.84 19.60
C TYR A 260 -34.90 11.39 18.88
N VAL A 261 -34.99 10.13 18.41
CA VAL A 261 -36.21 9.61 17.75
C VAL A 261 -37.11 8.75 18.67
N ASN A 262 -36.76 8.47 19.93
CA ASN A 262 -37.63 7.63 20.79
C ASN A 262 -37.69 8.05 22.27
N LEU A 263 -38.18 9.25 22.55
CA LEU A 263 -38.82 9.56 23.84
C LEU A 263 -39.88 10.66 23.66
N CYS A 264 -41.03 10.25 23.11
CA CYS A 264 -42.35 10.81 23.34
C CYS A 264 -43.31 9.63 23.52
#